data_AF-A0A9N9TC60-F1
#
_entry.id   AF-A0A9N9TC60-F1
#
_cell.length_a   1.000
_cell.length_b   1.000
_cell.length_c   1.000
_cell.angle_alpha   90.00
_cell.angle_beta   90.00
_cell.angle_gamma   90.00
#
_symmetry.space_group_name_H-M   'P 1'
#
loop_
_entity.id
_entity.type
_entity.pdbx_description
1 polymer ?
#
loop_
_entity_poly.entity_id
_entity_poly.type
_entity_poly.pdbx_seq_one_letter_code
_entity_poly.pdbx_strand_id
1 'polypeptide(L)'
;MLSGAAPKIEHMKMTIYNTIFFGVWPLVFDKKPLYRRIYNIYSWFIFLIAFLYVTTEYIELYLMIKKNLDMINFTKSAVLASTYTMGSCEFRLIGPELKCTLEFKGPLKETEVIEEGEVSDCTEVKVYKLSLDIKEEAVLDTIVYLYIIFPLFYPYQEIYDPATNQTKLHKDLPIDSWIPFDVDEDYYKALLWGDIAATCCAVYNYGTDIFFFSFISYVMGQLDILNYIILDFENYKGKIKDQLECDDEKAEFVTMQLCIKEHQRLMGFINDYNNAMRSVMLRDFLQSSLQIALLCLYVLLFTYDVLQKCNNITVATYADDTPILV
;
A
#
# COMPACT_ATOMS: atom_id res chain seq x y z
N MET A 1 13.39 -20.35 -7.75
CA MET A 1 12.78 -21.39 -6.87
C MET A 1 11.30 -21.14 -6.51
N LEU A 2 10.67 -20.03 -6.94
CA LEU A 2 9.28 -19.66 -6.58
C LEU A 2 8.20 -20.04 -7.62
N SER A 3 8.54 -20.72 -8.71
CA SER A 3 7.62 -20.92 -9.86
C SER A 3 6.44 -21.86 -9.58
N GLY A 4 6.41 -22.57 -8.46
CA GLY A 4 5.28 -23.42 -8.03
C GLY A 4 4.56 -22.93 -6.77
N ALA A 5 4.90 -21.72 -6.30
CA ALA A 5 4.49 -21.18 -5.01
C ALA A 5 3.26 -20.26 -5.08
N ALA A 6 3.15 -19.50 -6.17
CA ALA A 6 2.16 -18.44 -6.33
C ALA A 6 0.94 -18.93 -7.13
N PRO A 7 -0.26 -18.36 -6.89
CA PRO A 7 -1.41 -18.51 -7.76
C PRO A 7 -1.02 -18.23 -9.21
N LYS A 8 -1.61 -18.96 -10.16
CA LYS A 8 -1.43 -18.73 -11.61
C LYS A 8 -2.25 -17.52 -12.09
N ILE A 9 -2.18 -16.41 -11.38
CA ILE A 9 -2.83 -15.16 -11.77
C ILE A 9 -1.76 -14.29 -12.43
N GLU A 10 -1.64 -14.38 -13.75
CA GLU A 10 -0.54 -13.71 -14.48
C GLU A 10 -0.55 -12.19 -14.27
N HIS A 11 -1.74 -11.58 -14.27
CA HIS A 11 -1.93 -10.14 -14.13
C HIS A 11 -1.76 -9.60 -12.70
N MET A 12 -1.49 -10.45 -11.70
CA MET A 12 -1.20 -10.00 -10.33
C MET A 12 0.11 -10.60 -9.81
N LYS A 13 0.88 -11.22 -10.70
CA LYS A 13 2.02 -12.04 -10.33
C LYS A 13 3.07 -11.22 -9.58
N MET A 14 3.34 -10.00 -10.02
CA MET A 14 4.32 -9.11 -9.38
C MET A 14 3.84 -8.67 -7.99
N THR A 15 2.62 -8.14 -7.89
CA THR A 15 2.00 -7.75 -6.61
C THR A 15 1.95 -8.91 -5.61
N ILE A 16 1.59 -10.11 -6.06
CA ILE A 16 1.59 -11.31 -5.22
C ILE A 16 3.01 -11.67 -4.78
N TYR A 17 4.01 -11.60 -5.66
CA TYR A 17 5.40 -11.87 -5.24
C TYR A 17 5.94 -10.83 -4.27
N ASN A 18 5.60 -9.56 -4.47
CA ASN A 18 6.01 -8.48 -3.59
C ASN A 18 5.41 -8.68 -2.18
N THR A 19 4.09 -8.88 -2.12
CA THR A 19 3.37 -9.16 -0.86
C THR A 19 3.81 -10.47 -0.19
N ILE A 20 4.22 -11.51 -0.95
CA ILE A 20 4.86 -12.71 -0.40
C ILE A 20 6.23 -12.37 0.20
N PHE A 21 7.05 -11.62 -0.52
CA PHE A 21 8.40 -11.27 -0.05
C PHE A 21 8.35 -10.55 1.29
N PHE A 22 7.42 -9.62 1.46
CA PHE A 22 7.24 -8.86 2.70
C PHE A 22 6.36 -9.55 3.75
N GLY A 23 5.95 -10.81 3.52
CA GLY A 23 5.21 -11.57 4.52
C GLY A 23 3.77 -11.07 4.72
N VAL A 24 3.23 -10.27 3.81
CA VAL A 24 1.85 -9.76 3.83
C VAL A 24 0.87 -10.84 3.40
N TRP A 25 1.24 -11.59 2.37
CA TRP A 25 0.30 -12.46 1.66
C TRP A 25 0.05 -13.77 2.41
N PRO A 26 -1.20 -14.16 2.72
CA PRO A 26 -1.49 -15.50 3.22
C PRO A 26 -1.23 -16.52 2.12
N LEU A 27 -0.11 -17.22 2.20
CA LEU A 27 0.34 -18.10 1.11
C LEU A 27 -0.57 -19.31 0.89
N VAL A 28 -0.99 -19.45 -0.36
CA VAL A 28 -1.62 -20.64 -0.97
C VAL A 28 -0.51 -21.64 -1.35
N PHE A 29 0.38 -21.97 -0.41
CA PHE A 29 1.31 -23.10 -0.57
C PHE A 29 0.57 -24.42 -0.36
N ASP A 30 -0.38 -24.75 -1.23
CA ASP A 30 -1.25 -25.91 -1.04
C ASP A 30 -0.47 -27.23 -1.15
N LYS A 31 0.62 -27.25 -1.91
CA LYS A 31 1.31 -28.50 -2.25
C LYS A 31 2.38 -28.94 -1.25
N LYS A 32 2.85 -28.06 -0.35
CA LYS A 32 3.93 -28.41 0.61
C LYS A 32 3.71 -27.80 2.00
N PRO A 33 3.20 -28.57 2.98
CA PRO A 33 2.80 -28.04 4.29
C PRO A 33 3.97 -27.47 5.10
N LEU A 34 5.20 -27.99 4.91
CA LEU A 34 6.39 -27.50 5.60
C LEU A 34 6.72 -26.05 5.22
N TYR A 35 6.70 -25.73 3.91
CA TYR A 35 6.99 -24.37 3.43
C TYR A 35 5.93 -23.38 3.89
N ARG A 36 4.65 -23.79 3.90
CA ARG A 36 3.56 -23.01 4.47
C ARG A 36 3.81 -22.68 5.95
N ARG A 37 4.26 -23.66 6.75
CA ARG A 37 4.56 -23.44 8.16
C ARG A 37 5.74 -22.49 8.38
N ILE A 38 6.83 -22.67 7.63
CA ILE A 38 8.01 -21.78 7.69
C ILE A 38 7.61 -20.35 7.33
N TYR A 39 6.86 -20.19 6.23
CA TYR A 39 6.39 -18.88 5.81
C TYR A 39 5.44 -18.24 6.83
N ASN A 40 4.51 -18.99 7.40
CA ASN A 40 3.63 -18.44 8.44
C ASN A 40 4.42 -17.91 9.64
N ILE A 41 5.52 -18.55 10.02
CA ILE A 41 6.42 -18.07 11.07
C ILE A 41 7.10 -16.78 10.61
N TYR A 42 7.60 -16.73 9.38
CA TYR A 42 8.21 -15.54 8.79
C TYR A 42 7.25 -14.35 8.73
N SER A 43 6.05 -14.55 8.18
CA SER A 43 4.99 -13.54 8.09
C SER A 43 4.59 -13.02 9.48
N TRP A 44 4.45 -13.91 10.48
CA TRP A 44 4.20 -13.50 11.86
C TRP A 44 5.35 -12.69 12.46
N PHE A 45 6.59 -13.03 12.12
CA PHE A 45 7.76 -12.30 12.59
C PHE A 45 7.83 -10.90 11.99
N ILE A 46 7.58 -10.73 10.69
CA ILE A 46 7.50 -9.41 10.05
C ILE A 46 6.35 -8.58 10.64
N PHE A 47 5.17 -9.19 10.83
CA PHE A 47 4.05 -8.54 11.48
C PHE A 47 4.40 -8.09 12.91
N LEU A 48 5.12 -8.92 13.68
CA LEU A 48 5.57 -8.56 15.02
C LEU A 48 6.53 -7.36 15.00
N ILE A 49 7.45 -7.28 14.03
CA ILE A 49 8.34 -6.12 13.86
C ILE A 49 7.53 -4.85 13.59
N ALA A 50 6.60 -4.89 12.63
CA ALA A 50 5.75 -3.76 12.31
C ALA A 50 4.90 -3.33 13.51
N PHE A 51 4.30 -4.28 14.24
CA PHE A 51 3.51 -4.02 15.43
C PHE A 51 4.31 -3.38 16.57
N LEU A 52 5.53 -3.87 16.83
CA LEU A 52 6.42 -3.29 17.82
C LEU A 52 6.81 -1.86 17.43
N TYR A 53 7.08 -1.62 16.15
CA TYR A 53 7.40 -0.29 15.65
C TYR A 53 6.23 0.70 15.79
N VAL A 54 5.02 0.29 15.43
CA VAL A 54 3.81 1.11 15.68
C VAL A 54 3.65 1.42 17.18
N THR A 55 3.97 0.46 18.04
CA THR A 55 3.93 0.67 19.49
C THR A 55 4.97 1.72 19.93
N THR A 56 6.19 1.69 19.37
CA THR A 56 7.22 2.70 19.67
C THR A 56 6.83 4.11 19.24
N GLU A 57 6.14 4.25 18.11
CA GLU A 57 5.58 5.54 17.64
C GLU A 57 4.53 6.08 18.61
N TYR A 58 3.62 5.23 19.09
CA TYR A 58 2.61 5.64 20.06
C TYR A 58 3.19 6.00 21.43
N ILE A 59 4.26 5.31 21.86
CA ILE A 59 4.99 5.68 23.07
C ILE A 59 5.62 7.06 22.89
N GLU A 60 6.23 7.34 21.74
CA GLU A 60 6.83 8.64 21.46
C GLU A 60 5.78 9.76 21.46
N LEU A 61 4.64 9.56 20.79
CA LEU A 61 3.51 10.50 20.83
C LEU A 61 3.04 10.79 22.25
N TYR A 62 2.95 9.76 23.10
CA TYR A 62 2.60 9.93 24.51
C TYR A 62 3.67 10.74 25.28
N LEU A 63 4.96 10.48 25.01
CA LEU A 63 6.06 11.23 25.63
C LEU A 63 6.10 12.69 25.18
N MET A 64 5.82 12.98 23.91
CA MET A 64 5.68 14.34 23.38
C MET A 64 4.59 15.12 24.12
N ILE A 65 3.41 14.52 24.32
CA ILE A 65 2.32 15.12 25.10
C ILE A 65 2.77 15.41 26.55
N LYS A 66 3.57 14.52 27.15
CA LYS A 66 3.97 14.61 28.56
C LYS A 66 5.10 15.62 28.82
N LYS A 67 6.12 15.69 27.95
CA LYS A 67 7.35 16.47 28.19
C LYS A 67 7.14 17.96 27.90
N ASN A 68 6.61 18.26 26.72
CA ASN A 68 6.14 19.58 26.29
C ASN A 68 5.57 19.37 24.89
N LEU A 69 4.30 19.72 24.67
CA LEU A 69 3.63 19.42 23.41
C LEU A 69 4.12 20.38 22.32
N ASP A 70 5.15 19.97 21.58
CA ASP A 70 5.49 20.57 20.30
C ASP A 70 4.47 20.09 19.25
N MET A 71 3.52 20.98 18.92
CA MET A 71 2.44 20.66 18.00
C MET A 71 2.92 20.30 16.59
N ILE A 72 4.06 20.83 16.13
CA ILE A 72 4.58 20.54 14.78
C ILE A 72 5.07 19.10 14.73
N ASN A 73 5.95 18.73 15.66
CA ASN A 73 6.52 17.38 15.77
C ASN A 73 5.46 16.33 16.14
N PHE A 74 4.52 16.69 17.02
CA PHE A 74 3.38 15.85 17.35
C PHE A 74 2.54 15.55 16.11
N THR A 75 2.20 16.56 15.32
CA THR A 75 1.34 16.38 14.15
C THR A 75 2.02 15.53 13.08
N LYS A 76 3.32 15.76 12.80
CA LYS A 76 4.14 14.93 11.91
C LYS A 76 4.12 13.45 12.33
N SER A 77 4.40 13.19 13.60
CA SER A 77 4.46 11.83 14.16
C SER A 77 3.08 11.17 14.20
N ALA A 78 2.01 11.94 14.48
CA ALA A 78 0.65 11.44 14.51
C ALA A 78 0.15 11.00 13.12
N VAL A 79 0.53 11.74 12.06
CA VAL A 79 0.25 11.32 10.68
C VAL A 79 0.89 9.97 10.41
N LEU A 80 2.20 9.82 10.66
CA LEU A 80 2.94 8.59 10.39
C LEU A 80 2.44 7.41 11.22
N ALA A 81 2.22 7.60 12.52
CA ALA A 81 1.69 6.57 13.40
C ALA A 81 0.31 6.08 12.93
N SER A 82 -0.56 6.99 12.46
CA SER A 82 -1.87 6.61 11.91
C SER A 82 -1.73 5.79 10.63
N THR A 83 -0.78 6.15 9.74
CA THR A 83 -0.46 5.41 8.51
C THR A 83 -0.01 3.98 8.82
N TYR A 84 0.90 3.81 9.77
CA TYR A 84 1.46 2.49 10.09
C TYR A 84 0.49 1.60 10.87
N THR A 85 -0.37 2.21 11.66
CA THR A 85 -1.44 1.50 12.37
C THR A 85 -2.41 0.85 11.40
N MET A 86 -2.71 1.52 10.28
CA MET A 86 -3.65 0.98 9.31
C MET A 86 -3.09 -0.24 8.57
N GLY A 87 -1.86 -0.18 8.06
CA GLY A 87 -1.24 -1.35 7.39
C GLY A 87 -1.15 -2.57 8.31
N SER A 88 -0.88 -2.34 9.59
CA SER A 88 -0.94 -3.40 10.62
C SER A 88 -2.36 -3.95 10.82
N CYS A 89 -3.40 -3.12 10.70
CA CYS A 89 -4.79 -3.54 10.81
C CYS A 89 -5.25 -4.32 9.57
N GLU A 90 -4.87 -3.87 8.37
CA GLU A 90 -5.22 -4.50 7.09
C GLU A 90 -4.71 -5.93 6.99
N PHE A 91 -3.49 -6.19 7.45
CA PHE A 91 -2.90 -7.53 7.47
C PHE A 91 -3.82 -8.58 8.12
N ARG A 92 -4.54 -8.20 9.18
CA ARG A 92 -5.48 -9.12 9.87
C ARG A 92 -6.77 -9.33 9.11
N LEU A 93 -7.25 -8.32 8.38
CA LEU A 93 -8.53 -8.34 7.67
C LEU A 93 -8.44 -9.17 6.38
N ILE A 94 -7.30 -9.13 5.71
CA ILE A 94 -7.05 -9.81 4.42
C ILE A 94 -7.01 -11.34 4.57
N GLY A 95 -6.63 -11.89 5.72
CA GLY A 95 -6.32 -13.31 5.87
C GLY A 95 -7.45 -14.31 5.53
N PRO A 96 -8.61 -14.30 6.22
CA PRO A 96 -9.62 -15.35 6.07
C PRO A 96 -10.62 -15.10 4.94
N GLU A 97 -11.07 -13.85 4.78
CA GLU A 97 -12.17 -13.51 3.88
C GLU A 97 -11.71 -13.51 2.42
N LEU A 98 -10.54 -12.94 2.16
CA LEU A 98 -9.95 -12.89 0.83
C LEU A 98 -9.53 -14.27 0.32
N LYS A 99 -9.13 -15.16 1.24
CA LYS A 99 -8.79 -16.53 0.90
C LYS A 99 -9.99 -17.26 0.30
N CYS A 100 -11.18 -17.09 0.87
CA CYS A 100 -12.41 -17.62 0.28
C CYS A 100 -12.67 -17.01 -1.10
N THR A 101 -12.51 -15.70 -1.27
CA THR A 101 -12.74 -15.01 -2.56
C THR A 101 -11.79 -15.48 -3.67
N LEU A 102 -10.52 -15.75 -3.32
CA LEU A 102 -9.47 -16.18 -4.24
C LEU A 102 -9.52 -17.68 -4.57
N GLU A 103 -9.83 -18.52 -3.58
CA GLU A 103 -9.98 -19.98 -3.79
C GLU A 103 -11.24 -20.29 -4.62
N PHE A 104 -12.27 -19.46 -4.56
CA PHE A 104 -13.57 -19.77 -5.18
C PHE A 104 -13.62 -19.56 -6.70
N LYS A 105 -12.73 -18.74 -7.29
CA LYS A 105 -12.83 -18.37 -8.72
C LYS A 105 -11.47 -18.13 -9.37
N GLY A 106 -10.58 -19.14 -9.33
CA GLY A 106 -9.50 -19.20 -10.32
C GLY A 106 -10.09 -19.07 -11.74
N PRO A 107 -9.36 -18.50 -12.72
CA PRO A 107 -9.86 -18.43 -14.09
C PRO A 107 -10.30 -19.83 -14.51
N LEU A 108 -11.59 -19.98 -14.77
CA LEU A 108 -12.11 -21.23 -15.30
C LEU A 108 -11.36 -21.46 -16.62
N LYS A 109 -10.90 -22.69 -16.82
CA LYS A 109 -10.44 -23.17 -18.13
C LYS A 109 -11.47 -22.88 -19.25
N GLU A 110 -12.72 -22.60 -18.91
CA GLU A 110 -13.75 -22.17 -19.86
C GLU A 110 -13.46 -20.79 -20.49
N THR A 111 -12.75 -19.88 -19.82
CA THR A 111 -12.26 -18.64 -20.43
C THR A 111 -11.05 -18.90 -21.33
N GLU A 112 -10.21 -19.90 -21.03
CA GLU A 112 -9.15 -20.37 -21.94
C GLU A 112 -9.76 -20.90 -23.26
N VAL A 113 -10.92 -21.56 -23.24
CA VAL A 113 -11.61 -22.00 -24.47
C VAL A 113 -12.09 -20.83 -25.35
N ILE A 114 -12.41 -19.69 -24.73
CA ILE A 114 -12.79 -18.45 -25.44
C ILE A 114 -11.53 -17.67 -25.89
N GLU A 115 -10.44 -17.71 -25.11
CA GLU A 115 -9.20 -16.98 -25.36
C GLU A 115 -8.23 -17.69 -26.34
N GLU A 116 -8.16 -19.04 -26.33
CA GLU A 116 -7.25 -19.84 -27.16
C GLU A 116 -7.55 -19.74 -28.67
N GLY A 117 -8.73 -19.21 -29.05
CA GLY A 117 -9.16 -19.14 -30.43
C GLY A 117 -8.57 -18.01 -31.27
N GLU A 118 -8.22 -16.84 -30.70
CA GLU A 118 -7.66 -15.67 -31.43
C GLU A 118 -7.62 -14.37 -30.60
N VAL A 119 -8.12 -14.35 -29.37
CA VAL A 119 -8.20 -13.11 -28.54
C VAL A 119 -6.81 -12.55 -28.17
N SER A 120 -5.74 -13.30 -28.51
CA SER A 120 -4.36 -12.79 -28.53
C SER A 120 -4.18 -11.54 -29.42
N ASP A 121 -5.01 -11.31 -30.44
CA ASP A 121 -4.90 -10.15 -31.33
C ASP A 121 -5.69 -8.91 -30.85
N CYS A 122 -6.46 -9.02 -29.77
CA CYS A 122 -6.98 -7.85 -29.07
C CYS A 122 -5.82 -7.11 -28.40
N THR A 123 -5.23 -6.18 -29.15
CA THR A 123 -4.14 -5.29 -28.73
C THR A 123 -4.48 -4.59 -27.41
N GLU A 124 -5.76 -4.31 -27.16
CA GLU A 124 -6.27 -3.72 -25.92
C GLU A 124 -6.14 -4.64 -24.69
N VAL A 125 -6.39 -5.95 -24.82
CA VAL A 125 -6.25 -6.93 -23.72
C VAL A 125 -4.77 -7.13 -23.35
N LYS A 126 -3.86 -7.07 -24.34
CA LYS A 126 -2.40 -7.08 -24.11
C LYS A 126 -1.89 -5.79 -23.48
N VAL A 127 -2.43 -4.64 -23.87
CA VAL A 127 -2.06 -3.33 -23.29
C VAL A 127 -2.53 -3.23 -21.83
N TYR A 128 -3.70 -3.80 -21.51
CA TYR A 128 -4.21 -3.84 -20.13
C TYR A 128 -3.33 -4.71 -19.21
N LYS A 129 -2.86 -5.87 -19.70
CA LYS A 129 -1.95 -6.77 -18.95
C LYS A 129 -0.55 -6.21 -18.70
N LEU A 130 -0.10 -5.20 -19.46
CA LEU A 130 1.32 -4.77 -19.45
C LEU A 130 1.56 -3.37 -18.88
N SER A 131 0.54 -2.52 -18.82
CA SER A 131 0.73 -1.08 -18.57
C SER A 131 0.52 -0.62 -17.13
N LEU A 132 -0.27 -1.35 -16.32
CA LEU A 132 -0.65 -0.90 -14.97
C LEU A 132 0.37 -1.27 -13.88
N ASP A 133 0.90 -2.49 -13.84
CA ASP A 133 1.58 -2.95 -12.61
C ASP A 133 3.04 -2.49 -12.44
N ILE A 134 3.82 -2.33 -13.51
CA ILE A 134 5.29 -2.21 -13.37
C ILE A 134 5.75 -0.77 -13.09
N LYS A 135 5.02 0.23 -13.59
CA LYS A 135 5.48 1.63 -13.50
C LYS A 135 5.11 2.29 -12.19
N GLU A 136 3.96 1.97 -11.62
CA GLU A 136 3.47 2.60 -10.39
C GLU A 136 4.23 2.09 -9.16
N GLU A 137 4.47 0.78 -9.08
CA GLU A 137 5.21 0.14 -7.98
C GLU A 137 6.64 0.69 -7.85
N ALA A 138 7.34 0.85 -8.98
CA ALA A 138 8.70 1.40 -9.01
C ALA A 138 8.78 2.87 -8.54
N VAL A 139 7.75 3.68 -8.81
CA VAL A 139 7.70 5.08 -8.38
C VAL A 139 7.50 5.17 -6.87
N LEU A 140 6.60 4.37 -6.30
CA LEU A 140 6.34 4.35 -4.86
C LEU A 140 7.56 3.89 -4.07
N ASP A 141 8.21 2.81 -4.49
CA ASP A 141 9.45 2.34 -3.87
C ASP A 141 10.54 3.42 -3.92
N THR A 142 10.69 4.11 -5.06
CA THR A 142 11.66 5.20 -5.19
C THR A 142 11.40 6.33 -4.20
N ILE A 143 10.14 6.72 -3.99
CA ILE A 143 9.77 7.77 -3.02
C ILE A 143 10.13 7.35 -1.59
N VAL A 144 9.84 6.09 -1.22
CA VAL A 144 10.17 5.55 0.10
C VAL A 144 11.69 5.56 0.33
N TYR A 145 12.47 5.06 -0.62
CA TYR A 145 13.94 5.07 -0.50
C TYR A 145 14.52 6.47 -0.47
N LEU A 146 13.98 7.41 -1.25
CA LEU A 146 14.41 8.81 -1.19
C LEU A 146 14.17 9.42 0.19
N TYR A 147 13.01 9.14 0.80
CA TYR A 147 12.68 9.61 2.15
C TYR A 147 13.66 9.07 3.21
N ILE A 148 14.09 7.82 3.08
CA ILE A 148 15.03 7.17 4.01
C ILE A 148 16.47 7.64 3.81
N ILE A 149 16.88 7.83 2.55
CA ILE A 149 18.24 8.26 2.21
C ILE A 149 18.44 9.74 2.55
N PHE A 150 17.42 10.58 2.44
CA PHE A 150 17.55 12.02 2.57
C PHE A 150 18.14 12.48 3.92
N PRO A 151 17.73 11.93 5.09
CA PRO A 151 18.35 12.23 6.38
C PRO A 151 19.85 11.93 6.50
N LEU A 152 20.39 11.04 5.68
CA LEU A 152 21.84 10.77 5.68
C LEU A 152 22.64 12.01 5.28
N PHE A 153 22.07 12.89 4.45
CA PHE A 153 22.74 14.09 3.95
C PHE A 153 22.60 15.31 4.87
N TYR A 154 21.73 15.29 5.87
CA TYR A 154 21.64 16.39 6.83
C TYR A 154 22.85 16.41 7.78
N PRO A 155 23.43 17.59 8.05
CA PRO A 155 24.51 17.73 9.02
C PRO A 155 24.00 17.51 10.44
N TYR A 156 24.91 17.19 11.34
CA TYR A 156 24.63 17.16 12.78
C TYR A 156 24.25 18.56 13.27
N GLN A 157 23.29 18.62 14.18
CA GLN A 157 22.85 19.83 14.86
C GLN A 157 23.35 19.82 16.30
N GLU A 158 23.79 20.96 16.81
CA GLU A 158 24.17 21.11 18.21
C GLU A 158 22.91 21.41 19.04
N ILE A 159 22.53 20.49 19.93
CA ILE A 159 21.41 20.66 20.85
C ILE A 159 21.94 20.79 22.27
N TYR A 160 21.51 21.84 22.96
CA TYR A 160 21.81 22.04 24.38
C TYR A 160 20.80 21.26 25.23
N ASP A 161 21.28 20.28 25.99
CA ASP A 161 20.46 19.57 26.96
C ASP A 161 20.50 20.27 28.32
N PRO A 162 19.40 20.91 28.77
CA PRO A 162 19.37 21.62 30.05
C PRO A 162 19.45 20.69 31.27
N ALA A 163 19.16 19.38 31.11
CA ALA A 163 19.23 18.43 32.22
C ALA A 163 20.67 18.04 32.56
N THR A 164 21.52 17.90 31.53
CA THR A 164 22.93 17.50 31.68
C THR A 164 23.90 18.68 31.58
N ASN A 165 23.43 19.87 31.17
CA ASN A 165 24.25 21.04 30.85
C ASN A 165 25.36 20.73 29.85
N GLN A 166 25.08 19.87 28.87
CA GLN A 166 26.01 19.49 27.81
C GLN A 166 25.40 19.80 26.44
N THR A 167 26.25 20.29 25.53
CA THR A 167 25.90 20.38 24.11
C THR A 167 26.18 19.03 23.48
N LYS A 168 25.13 18.37 22.96
CA LYS A 168 25.24 17.12 22.22
C LYS A 168 25.10 17.37 20.73
N LEU A 169 25.80 16.58 19.93
CA LEU A 169 25.60 16.52 18.49
C LEU A 169 24.44 15.58 18.21
N HIS A 170 23.30 16.14 17.83
CA HIS A 170 22.11 15.40 17.47
C HIS A 170 22.00 15.27 15.95
N LYS A 171 21.43 14.15 15.49
CA LYS A 171 21.04 13.99 14.10
C LYS A 171 19.64 13.41 14.05
N ASP A 172 18.75 14.11 13.35
CA ASP A 172 17.35 13.71 13.23
C ASP A 172 17.24 12.38 12.48
N LEU A 173 16.35 11.51 12.96
CA LEU A 173 15.90 10.34 12.22
C LEU A 173 14.85 10.77 11.19
N PRO A 174 14.62 10.00 10.11
CA PRO A 174 13.51 10.26 9.20
C PRO A 174 12.18 10.35 9.97
N ILE A 175 12.03 9.47 10.96
CA ILE A 175 10.83 9.32 11.78
C ILE A 175 11.24 9.29 13.25
N ASP A 176 10.57 10.14 14.03
CA ASP A 176 10.80 10.28 15.47
C ASP A 176 10.11 9.12 16.18
N SER A 177 10.90 8.14 16.63
CA SER A 177 10.39 6.93 17.29
C SER A 177 11.07 6.73 18.63
N TRP A 178 10.31 6.23 19.61
CA TRP A 178 10.86 5.91 20.92
C TRP A 178 11.70 4.63 20.83
N ILE A 179 12.98 4.72 21.14
CA ILE A 179 13.88 3.57 21.19
C ILE A 179 14.52 3.42 22.57
N PRO A 180 14.77 2.19 23.04
CA PRO A 180 15.31 1.93 24.38
C PRO A 180 16.84 2.08 24.46
N PHE A 181 17.43 2.95 23.65
CA PHE A 181 18.87 3.26 23.65
C PHE A 181 19.09 4.70 23.17
N ASP A 182 20.29 5.25 23.40
CA ASP A 182 20.61 6.62 23.00
C ASP A 182 20.78 6.70 21.47
N VAL A 183 19.92 7.48 20.81
CA VAL A 183 19.95 7.72 19.36
C VAL A 183 21.26 8.36 18.95
N ASP A 184 21.81 9.24 19.78
CA ASP A 184 23.00 10.03 19.44
C ASP A 184 24.27 9.16 19.46
N GLU A 185 24.34 8.17 20.35
CA GLU A 185 25.46 7.23 20.40
C GLU A 185 25.38 6.16 19.30
N ASP A 186 24.17 5.70 18.98
CA ASP A 186 23.92 4.54 18.12
C ASP A 186 23.05 4.87 16.88
N TYR A 187 23.27 6.04 16.29
CA TYR A 187 22.44 6.58 15.18
C TYR A 187 22.19 5.59 14.04
N TYR A 188 23.23 4.90 13.55
CA TYR A 188 23.08 3.96 12.44
C TYR A 188 22.23 2.73 12.80
N LYS A 189 22.23 2.31 14.07
CA LYS A 189 21.37 1.21 14.53
C LYS A 189 19.92 1.67 14.60
N ALA A 190 19.69 2.89 15.12
CA ALA A 190 18.36 3.50 15.14
C ALA A 190 17.81 3.69 13.73
N LEU A 191 18.64 4.19 12.81
CA LEU A 191 18.29 4.37 11.41
C LEU A 191 17.95 3.04 10.72
N LEU A 192 18.79 2.01 10.89
CA LEU A 192 18.52 0.69 10.31
C LEU A 192 17.24 0.06 10.86
N TRP A 193 16.98 0.22 12.15
CA TRP A 193 15.74 -0.24 12.77
C TRP A 193 14.52 0.47 12.20
N GLY A 194 14.58 1.81 12.12
CA GLY A 194 13.53 2.62 11.53
C GLY A 194 13.29 2.29 10.05
N ASP A 195 14.36 2.10 9.27
CA ASP A 195 14.30 1.72 7.85
C ASP A 195 13.60 0.39 7.62
N ILE A 196 14.02 -0.67 8.33
CA ILE A 196 13.40 -2.00 8.21
C ILE A 196 11.92 -1.92 8.56
N ALA A 197 11.58 -1.26 9.67
CA ALA A 197 10.21 -1.20 10.13
C ALA A 197 9.32 -0.32 9.26
N ALA A 198 9.81 0.86 8.84
CA ALA A 198 9.11 1.76 7.94
C ALA A 198 8.88 1.11 6.57
N THR A 199 9.87 0.39 6.05
CA THR A 199 9.73 -0.38 4.79
C THR A 199 8.66 -1.45 4.93
N CYS A 200 8.66 -2.24 6.01
CA CYS A 200 7.61 -3.22 6.26
C CYS A 200 6.22 -2.57 6.31
N CYS A 201 6.05 -1.48 7.08
CA CYS A 201 4.79 -0.77 7.18
C CYS A 201 4.35 -0.14 5.85
N ALA A 202 5.28 0.43 5.08
CA ALA A 202 5.00 1.00 3.77
C ALA A 202 4.47 -0.07 2.83
N VAL A 203 5.16 -1.22 2.73
CA VAL A 203 4.71 -2.33 1.88
C VAL A 203 3.36 -2.87 2.32
N TYR A 204 3.10 -2.93 3.64
CA TYR A 204 1.78 -3.33 4.12
C TYR A 204 0.68 -2.41 3.60
N ASN A 205 0.91 -1.09 3.53
CA ASN A 205 -0.09 -0.14 3.03
C ASN A 205 -0.21 -0.15 1.51
N TYR A 206 0.89 0.07 0.78
CA TYR A 206 0.77 0.18 -0.67
C TYR A 206 0.53 -1.18 -1.33
N GLY A 207 1.01 -2.28 -0.72
CA GLY A 207 0.82 -3.62 -1.27
C GLY A 207 -0.64 -4.05 -1.26
N THR A 208 -1.42 -3.62 -0.27
CA THR A 208 -2.86 -3.85 -0.19
C THR A 208 -3.62 -2.93 -1.15
N ASP A 209 -3.23 -1.66 -1.24
CA ASP A 209 -3.79 -0.71 -2.22
C ASP A 209 -3.61 -1.20 -3.66
N ILE A 210 -2.37 -1.52 -4.06
CA ILE A 210 -2.07 -2.05 -5.40
C ILE A 210 -2.89 -3.31 -5.64
N PHE A 211 -2.94 -4.20 -4.66
CA PHE A 211 -3.74 -5.40 -4.74
C PHE A 211 -5.23 -5.08 -5.01
N PHE A 212 -5.83 -4.12 -4.32
CA PHE A 212 -7.22 -3.71 -4.54
C PHE A 212 -7.44 -3.10 -5.92
N PHE A 213 -6.54 -2.23 -6.36
CA PHE A 213 -6.62 -1.65 -7.70
C PHE A 213 -6.48 -2.72 -8.77
N SER A 214 -5.53 -3.65 -8.65
CA SER A 214 -5.39 -4.78 -9.57
C SER A 214 -6.67 -5.62 -9.64
N PHE A 215 -7.38 -5.81 -8.53
CA PHE A 215 -8.67 -6.53 -8.52
C PHE A 215 -9.79 -5.79 -9.26
N ILE A 216 -9.93 -4.49 -9.03
CA ILE A 216 -10.93 -3.67 -9.72
C ILE A 216 -10.62 -3.62 -11.22
N SER A 217 -9.36 -3.38 -11.57
CA SER A 217 -8.86 -3.41 -12.94
C SER A 217 -9.14 -4.75 -13.62
N TYR A 218 -8.93 -5.87 -12.91
CA TYR A 218 -9.29 -7.19 -13.43
C TYR A 218 -10.78 -7.30 -13.75
N VAL A 219 -11.66 -6.90 -12.84
CA VAL A 219 -13.12 -6.94 -13.06
C VAL A 219 -13.53 -6.06 -14.25
N MET A 220 -12.95 -4.85 -14.35
CA MET A 220 -13.19 -3.95 -15.48
C MET A 220 -12.77 -4.60 -16.80
N GLY A 221 -11.57 -5.20 -16.86
CA GLY A 221 -11.10 -5.90 -18.04
C GLY A 221 -12.01 -7.08 -18.44
N GLN A 222 -12.55 -7.81 -17.46
CA GLN A 222 -13.51 -8.89 -17.73
C GLN A 222 -14.85 -8.36 -18.28
N LEU A 223 -15.31 -7.19 -17.80
CA LEU A 223 -16.49 -6.53 -18.34
C LEU A 223 -16.27 -6.00 -19.76
N ASP A 224 -15.08 -5.49 -20.05
CA ASP A 224 -14.72 -5.04 -21.40
C ASP A 224 -14.66 -6.20 -22.40
N ILE A 225 -14.10 -7.35 -21.99
CA ILE A 225 -14.13 -8.58 -22.79
C ILE A 225 -15.58 -9.02 -23.05
N LEU A 226 -16.42 -9.01 -22.02
CA LEU A 226 -17.83 -9.37 -22.17
C LEU A 226 -18.56 -8.40 -23.12
N ASN A 227 -18.30 -7.10 -23.01
CA ASN A 227 -18.85 -6.08 -23.89
C ASN A 227 -18.38 -6.31 -25.35
N TYR A 228 -17.12 -6.66 -25.55
CA TYR A 228 -16.58 -7.01 -26.86
C TYR A 228 -17.27 -8.23 -27.47
N ILE A 229 -17.50 -9.29 -26.69
CA ILE A 229 -18.23 -10.49 -27.13
C ILE A 229 -19.66 -10.13 -27.58
N ILE A 230 -20.32 -9.21 -26.87
CA ILE A 230 -21.68 -8.75 -27.21
C ILE A 230 -21.67 -7.88 -28.48
N LEU A 231 -20.67 -7.02 -28.66
CA LEU A 231 -20.54 -6.19 -29.85
C LEU A 231 -20.21 -7.01 -31.10
N ASP A 232 -19.41 -8.06 -30.94
CA ASP A 232 -18.98 -8.96 -32.02
C ASP A 232 -19.69 -10.33 -31.97
N PHE A 233 -20.96 -10.31 -31.58
CA PHE A 233 -21.73 -11.51 -31.25
C PHE A 233 -21.79 -12.53 -32.40
N GLU A 234 -21.91 -12.08 -33.65
CA GLU A 234 -21.97 -12.97 -34.82
C GLU A 234 -20.68 -13.77 -35.02
N ASN A 235 -19.52 -13.17 -34.79
CA ASN A 235 -18.24 -13.86 -34.91
C ASN A 235 -18.07 -14.90 -33.80
N TYR A 236 -18.44 -14.56 -32.57
CA TYR A 236 -18.40 -15.51 -31.45
C TYR A 236 -19.42 -16.64 -31.61
N LYS A 237 -20.63 -16.34 -32.11
CA LYS A 237 -21.62 -17.35 -32.49
C LYS A 237 -21.04 -18.32 -33.50
N GLY A 238 -20.39 -17.82 -34.56
CA GLY A 238 -19.72 -18.64 -35.56
C GLY A 238 -18.69 -19.59 -34.94
N LYS A 239 -17.84 -19.08 -34.03
CA LYS A 239 -16.85 -19.90 -33.32
C LYS A 239 -17.48 -21.00 -32.46
N ILE A 240 -18.54 -20.70 -31.72
CA ILE A 240 -19.27 -21.69 -30.90
C ILE A 240 -19.96 -22.73 -31.78
N LYS A 241 -20.50 -22.30 -32.93
CA LYS A 241 -21.11 -23.20 -33.92
C LYS A 241 -20.11 -24.22 -34.43
N ASP A 242 -18.90 -23.78 -34.78
CA ASP A 242 -17.81 -24.62 -35.28
C ASP A 242 -17.29 -25.56 -34.18
N GLN A 243 -17.10 -25.06 -32.96
CA GLN A 243 -16.60 -25.85 -31.82
C GLN A 243 -17.57 -26.95 -31.37
N LEU A 244 -18.88 -26.67 -31.39
CA LEU A 244 -19.92 -27.59 -30.92
C LEU A 244 -20.59 -28.38 -32.07
N GLU A 245 -20.17 -28.14 -33.32
CA GLU A 245 -20.76 -28.71 -34.54
C GLU A 245 -22.30 -28.67 -34.52
N CYS A 246 -22.86 -27.50 -34.21
CA CYS A 246 -24.30 -27.34 -33.98
C CYS A 246 -24.99 -26.39 -34.98
N ASP A 247 -26.33 -26.37 -34.93
CA ASP A 247 -27.12 -25.46 -35.75
C ASP A 247 -27.01 -24.00 -35.27
N ASP A 248 -27.30 -23.05 -36.16
CA ASP A 248 -27.13 -21.61 -35.93
C ASP A 248 -27.94 -21.11 -34.72
N GLU A 249 -29.20 -21.53 -34.63
CA GLU A 249 -30.10 -21.17 -33.52
C GLU A 249 -29.58 -21.69 -32.18
N LYS A 250 -28.99 -22.89 -32.18
CA LYS A 250 -28.40 -23.49 -30.98
C LYS A 250 -27.10 -22.77 -30.59
N ALA A 251 -26.28 -22.37 -31.56
CA ALA A 251 -25.07 -21.60 -31.32
C ALA A 251 -25.37 -20.21 -30.76
N GLU A 252 -26.39 -19.52 -31.29
CA GLU A 252 -26.87 -18.23 -30.78
C GLU A 252 -27.32 -18.35 -29.33
N PHE A 253 -28.18 -19.32 -29.03
CA PHE A 253 -28.70 -19.54 -27.68
C PHE A 253 -27.57 -19.83 -26.69
N VAL A 254 -26.62 -20.70 -27.05
CA VAL A 254 -25.47 -21.05 -26.20
C VAL A 254 -24.57 -19.83 -25.96
N THR A 255 -24.28 -19.05 -26.99
CA THR A 255 -23.43 -17.85 -26.88
C THR A 255 -24.06 -16.83 -25.92
N MET A 256 -25.35 -16.54 -26.08
CA MET A 256 -26.07 -15.63 -25.17
C MET A 256 -26.12 -16.18 -23.74
N GLN A 257 -26.33 -17.50 -23.57
CA GLN A 257 -26.33 -18.14 -22.26
C GLN A 257 -24.97 -18.02 -21.56
N LEU A 258 -23.86 -18.16 -22.30
CA LEU A 258 -22.51 -17.97 -21.78
C LEU A 258 -22.29 -16.53 -21.33
N CYS A 259 -22.67 -15.54 -22.15
CA CYS A 259 -22.57 -14.12 -21.77
C CYS A 259 -23.34 -13.81 -20.48
N ILE A 260 -24.56 -14.31 -20.34
CA ILE A 260 -25.38 -14.11 -19.13
C ILE A 260 -24.73 -14.76 -17.90
N LYS A 261 -24.25 -16.00 -18.04
CA LYS A 261 -23.59 -16.72 -16.94
C LYS A 261 -22.32 -16.01 -16.49
N GLU A 262 -21.50 -15.54 -17.42
CA GLU A 262 -20.29 -14.79 -17.12
C GLU A 262 -20.60 -13.45 -16.43
N HIS A 263 -21.61 -12.71 -16.91
CA HIS A 263 -22.06 -11.50 -16.24
C HIS A 263 -22.50 -11.76 -14.79
N GLN A 264 -23.34 -12.78 -14.56
CA GLN A 264 -23.81 -13.16 -13.22
C GLN A 264 -22.64 -13.58 -12.32
N ARG A 265 -21.66 -14.30 -12.87
CA ARG A 265 -20.44 -14.70 -12.16
C ARG A 265 -19.63 -13.50 -11.70
N LEU A 266 -19.43 -12.52 -12.58
CA LEU A 266 -18.74 -11.26 -12.29
C LEU A 266 -19.48 -10.46 -11.23
N MET A 267 -20.81 -10.32 -11.33
CA MET A 267 -21.62 -9.64 -10.32
C MET A 267 -21.54 -10.33 -8.95
N GLY A 268 -21.59 -11.66 -8.92
CA GLY A 268 -21.38 -12.41 -7.68
C GLY A 268 -19.99 -12.16 -7.09
N PHE A 269 -18.95 -12.15 -7.93
CA PHE A 269 -17.59 -11.86 -7.50
C PHE A 269 -17.45 -10.43 -6.93
N ILE A 270 -18.02 -9.43 -7.60
CA ILE A 270 -18.03 -8.03 -7.12
C ILE A 270 -18.72 -7.95 -5.75
N ASN A 271 -19.83 -8.67 -5.57
CA ASN A 271 -20.53 -8.68 -4.29
C ASN A 271 -19.69 -9.32 -3.17
N ASP A 272 -19.05 -10.45 -3.44
CA ASP A 272 -18.15 -11.12 -2.49
C ASP A 272 -16.95 -10.22 -2.13
N TYR A 273 -16.33 -9.60 -3.16
CA TYR A 273 -15.24 -8.65 -3.00
C TYR A 273 -15.68 -7.44 -2.16
N ASN A 274 -16.81 -6.81 -2.50
CA ASN A 274 -17.33 -5.67 -1.76
C ASN A 274 -17.61 -6.03 -0.29
N ASN A 275 -18.14 -7.23 -0.02
CA ASN A 275 -18.37 -7.66 1.36
C ASN A 275 -17.07 -7.83 2.16
N ALA A 276 -16.03 -8.44 1.56
CA ALA A 276 -14.73 -8.58 2.18
C ALA A 276 -14.03 -7.22 2.38
N MET A 277 -14.17 -6.33 1.40
CA MET A 277 -13.41 -5.07 1.34
C MET A 277 -14.07 -3.89 2.03
N ARG A 278 -15.38 -3.94 2.28
CA ARG A 278 -16.13 -2.83 2.87
C ARG A 278 -15.53 -2.31 4.15
N SER A 279 -15.08 -3.19 5.05
CA SER A 279 -14.48 -2.74 6.31
C SER A 279 -13.10 -2.13 6.12
N VAL A 280 -12.33 -2.60 5.14
CA VAL A 280 -10.98 -2.07 4.85
C VAL A 280 -11.13 -0.68 4.28
N MET A 281 -11.90 -0.53 3.20
CA MET A 281 -12.15 0.78 2.55
C MET A 281 -12.70 1.84 3.51
N LEU A 282 -13.58 1.46 4.43
CA LEU A 282 -14.12 2.39 5.44
C LEU A 282 -13.03 2.90 6.39
N ARG A 283 -12.11 2.03 6.79
CA ARG A 283 -10.99 2.38 7.66
C ARG A 283 -9.95 3.21 6.90
N ASP A 284 -9.66 2.89 5.64
CA ASP A 284 -8.77 3.68 4.78
C ASP A 284 -9.30 5.10 4.61
N PHE A 285 -10.60 5.23 4.38
CA PHE A 285 -11.26 6.52 4.29
C PHE A 285 -11.15 7.33 5.59
N LEU A 286 -11.36 6.68 6.74
CA LEU A 286 -11.26 7.33 8.05
C LEU A 286 -9.82 7.75 8.36
N GLN A 287 -8.84 6.89 8.08
CA GLN A 287 -7.42 7.19 8.21
C GLN A 287 -7.03 8.35 7.31
N SER A 288 -7.36 8.28 6.02
CA SER A 288 -7.03 9.33 5.04
C SER A 288 -7.63 10.67 5.45
N SER A 289 -8.87 10.67 5.95
CA SER A 289 -9.52 11.88 6.47
C SER A 289 -8.78 12.46 7.68
N LEU A 290 -8.35 11.62 8.61
CA LEU A 290 -7.56 12.03 9.77
C LEU A 290 -6.20 12.59 9.34
N GLN A 291 -5.51 11.92 8.41
CA GLN A 291 -4.21 12.36 7.89
C GLN A 291 -4.31 13.70 7.17
N ILE A 292 -5.34 13.90 6.35
CA ILE A 292 -5.57 15.19 5.67
C ILE A 292 -5.81 16.29 6.71
N ALA A 293 -6.61 16.03 7.74
CA ALA A 293 -6.86 16.98 8.82
C ALA A 293 -5.57 17.35 9.57
N LEU A 294 -4.75 16.35 9.92
CA LEU A 294 -3.46 16.56 10.57
C LEU A 294 -2.48 17.28 9.65
N LEU A 295 -2.41 16.95 8.36
CA LEU A 295 -1.55 17.63 7.39
C LEU A 295 -1.93 19.11 7.25
N CYS A 296 -3.22 19.42 7.19
CA CYS A 296 -3.71 20.80 7.20
C CYS A 296 -3.29 21.55 8.46
N LEU A 297 -3.38 20.91 9.64
CA LEU A 297 -2.90 21.47 10.89
C LEU A 297 -1.40 21.72 10.87
N TYR A 298 -0.62 20.75 10.38
CA TYR A 298 0.83 20.86 10.25
C TYR A 298 1.23 22.05 9.37
N VAL A 299 0.63 22.19 8.19
CA VAL A 299 0.89 23.32 7.26
C VAL A 299 0.56 24.66 7.91
N LEU A 300 -0.55 24.74 8.65
CA LEU A 300 -0.96 25.96 9.34
C LEU A 300 0.04 26.34 10.46
N LEU A 301 0.43 25.37 11.29
CA LEU A 301 1.40 25.58 12.37
C LEU A 301 2.77 25.97 11.83
N PHE A 302 3.22 25.29 10.78
CA PHE A 302 4.48 25.60 10.12
C PHE A 302 4.48 27.02 9.55
N THR A 303 3.40 27.42 8.87
CA THR A 303 3.26 28.77 8.32
C THR A 303 3.29 29.82 9.43
N TYR A 304 2.62 29.56 10.54
CA TYR A 304 2.64 30.45 11.71
C TYR A 304 4.05 30.62 12.30
N ASP A 305 4.78 29.52 12.50
CA ASP A 305 6.16 29.55 13.01
C ASP A 305 7.10 30.34 12.09
N VAL A 306 7.00 30.13 10.77
CA VAL A 306 7.77 30.88 9.77
C VAL A 306 7.45 32.38 9.84
N LEU A 307 6.16 32.75 9.89
CA LEU A 307 5.75 34.16 10.00
C LEU A 307 6.25 34.80 11.29
N GLN A 308 6.20 34.08 12.41
CA GLN A 308 6.69 34.58 13.69
C GLN A 308 8.21 34.82 13.66
N LYS A 309 8.98 33.89 13.08
CA LYS A 309 10.42 34.05 12.87
C LYS A 309 10.74 35.26 12.00
N CYS A 310 10.03 35.44 10.88
CA CYS A 310 10.19 36.62 10.02
C CYS A 310 9.84 37.94 10.72
N ASN A 311 8.78 37.97 11.54
CA ASN A 311 8.40 39.16 12.29
C ASN A 311 9.47 39.51 13.35
N ASN A 312 10.00 38.51 14.06
CA ASN A 312 11.06 38.72 15.04
C ASN A 312 12.35 39.26 14.41
N ILE A 313 12.72 38.78 13.22
CA ILE A 313 13.85 39.33 12.45
C ILE A 313 13.57 40.80 12.11
N THR A 314 12.39 41.11 11.61
CA THR A 314 12.00 42.48 11.25
C THR A 314 12.09 43.44 12.45
N VAL A 315 11.56 43.02 13.60
CA VAL A 315 11.62 43.80 14.85
C VAL A 315 13.07 43.98 15.33
N ALA A 316 13.92 42.95 15.23
CA ALA A 316 15.33 43.05 15.58
C ALA A 316 16.07 44.07 14.71
N THR A 317 15.83 44.10 13.40
CA THR A 317 16.46 45.08 12.49
C THR A 317 16.04 46.52 12.82
N TYR A 318 14.77 46.76 13.16
CA TYR A 318 14.30 48.11 13.54
C TYR A 318 14.78 48.56 14.92
N ALA A 319 15.12 47.62 15.83
CA ALA A 319 15.66 47.95 17.14
C ALA A 319 17.12 48.44 17.03
N ASP A 320 17.93 47.87 16.15
CA ASP A 320 19.33 48.28 15.93
C ASP A 320 19.47 49.62 15.17
N ASP A 321 18.45 50.05 14.42
CA ASP A 321 18.44 51.32 13.67
C ASP A 321 17.97 52.54 14.50
N THR A 322 17.74 52.39 15.81
CA THR A 322 17.51 53.55 16.67
C THR A 322 18.83 54.29 16.94
N PRO A 323 19.03 55.51 16.41
CA PRO A 323 20.25 56.24 16.66
C PRO A 323 20.36 56.52 18.16
N ILE A 324 21.46 56.07 18.76
CA ILE A 324 21.88 56.48 20.09
C ILE A 324 22.07 58.00 20.03
N LEU A 325 21.06 58.75 20.45
CA LEU A 325 21.19 60.18 20.74
C LEU A 325 22.16 60.30 21.92
N VAL A 326 23.44 60.48 21.60
CA VAL A 326 24.50 60.91 22.52
C VAL A 326 24.32 62.39 22.83
#